data_AF-A0A1F9B0D0-F1
#
_entry.id   AF-A0A1F9B0D0-F1
#
_cell.length_a   1.000
_cell.length_b   1.000
_cell.length_c   1.000
_cell.angle_alpha   90.00
_cell.angle_beta   90.00
_cell.angle_gamma   90.00
#
_symmetry.space_group_name_H-M   'P 1'
#
loop_
_entity.id
_entity.type
_entity.pdbx_description
1 polymer ?
#
loop_
_entity_poly.entity_id
_entity_poly.type
_entity_poly.pdbx_seq_one_letter_code
_entity_poly.pdbx_strand_id
1 'polypeptide(L)' 'MARVVESVIPDFGSELLVKKIVTKEMAGALRYGELSKRLGRPAPVPSIFIDEKLIFEITPGREELIECLNRYLGQGRG' A
#
# COMPACT_ATOMS: atom_id res chain seq x y z
N MET A 1 -10.46 1.77 2.01
CA MET A 1 -9.14 1.56 1.38
C MET A 1 -9.12 0.48 0.31
N ALA A 2 -9.37 -0.81 0.61
CA ALA A 2 -9.23 -1.90 -0.38
C ALA A 2 -9.95 -1.63 -1.71
N ARG A 3 -11.22 -1.19 -1.67
CA ARG A 3 -12.00 -0.84 -2.88
C ARG A 3 -11.35 0.27 -3.75
N VAL A 4 -10.67 1.23 -3.12
CA VAL A 4 -9.98 2.31 -3.84
C VAL A 4 -8.75 1.76 -4.54
N VAL A 5 -7.97 0.92 -3.85
CA VAL A 5 -6.80 0.27 -4.47
C VAL A 5 -7.25 -0.64 -5.61
N GLU A 6 -8.26 -1.49 -5.38
CA GLU A 6 -8.82 -2.41 -6.38
C GLU A 6 -9.39 -1.68 -7.62
N SER A 7 -9.85 -0.42 -7.50
CA SER A 7 -10.31 0.39 -8.64
C SER A 7 -9.23 1.19 -9.36
N VAL A 8 -8.02 1.24 -8.80
CA VAL A 8 -6.86 1.95 -9.35
C VAL A 8 -5.86 1.00 -9.99
N ILE A 9 -5.63 -0.17 -9.40
CA ILE A 9 -4.66 -1.18 -9.92
C ILE A 9 -4.81 -1.44 -11.43
N PRO A 10 -6.02 -1.61 -12.01
CA PRO A 10 -6.16 -1.92 -13.42
C PRO A 10 -5.54 -0.85 -14.35
N ASP A 11 -5.48 0.41 -13.92
CA ASP A 11 -4.92 1.51 -14.71
C ASP A 11 -3.39 1.42 -14.89
N PHE A 12 -2.71 0.61 -14.05
CA PHE A 12 -1.26 0.44 -14.03
C PHE A 12 -0.78 -0.90 -14.59
N GLY A 13 -1.69 -1.73 -15.11
CA GLY A 13 -1.37 -3.00 -15.75
C GLY A 13 -0.46 -3.90 -14.90
N SER A 14 0.70 -4.28 -15.45
CA SER A 14 1.69 -5.14 -14.79
C SER A 14 2.79 -4.37 -14.06
N GLU A 15 2.73 -3.04 -13.99
CA GLU A 15 3.77 -2.22 -13.35
C GLU A 15 3.73 -2.30 -11.82
N LEU A 16 2.66 -2.83 -11.25
CA LEU A 16 2.47 -2.95 -9.80
C LEU A 16 2.33 -4.40 -9.37
N LEU A 17 3.13 -4.81 -8.38
CA LEU A 17 2.86 -6.00 -7.60
C LEU A 17 2.06 -5.60 -6.35
N VAL A 18 0.78 -5.99 -6.30
CA VAL A 18 -0.08 -5.65 -5.17
C VAL A 18 -0.39 -6.86 -4.31
N LYS A 19 -0.23 -6.71 -3.00
CA LYS A 19 -0.57 -7.71 -2.00
C LYS A 19 -1.50 -7.12 -0.94
N LYS A 20 -2.70 -7.68 -0.82
CA LYS A 20 -3.63 -7.36 0.27
C LYS A 20 -3.22 -8.12 1.53
N ILE A 21 -2.99 -7.40 2.63
CA ILE A 21 -2.67 -7.97 3.94
C ILE A 21 -3.93 -7.97 4.80
N VAL A 22 -4.41 -9.15 5.18
CA VAL A 22 -5.60 -9.33 6.04
C VAL A 22 -5.14 -9.78 7.43
N THR A 23 -5.25 -8.91 8.43
CA THR A 23 -4.73 -9.17 9.79
C THR A 23 -5.44 -10.29 10.54
N LYS A 24 -6.61 -10.73 10.06
CA LYS A 24 -7.34 -11.90 10.60
C LYS A 24 -6.72 -13.23 10.17
N GLU A 25 -5.88 -13.23 9.14
CA GLU A 25 -5.18 -14.42 8.66
C GLU A 25 -3.79 -14.47 9.28
N MET A 26 -3.31 -15.67 9.66
CA MET A 26 -2.00 -15.83 10.30
C MET A 26 -0.87 -15.17 9.52
N ALA A 27 -0.80 -15.42 8.20
CA ALA A 27 0.21 -14.82 7.33
C ALA A 27 0.11 -13.28 7.29
N GLY A 28 -1.11 -12.74 7.32
CA GLY A 28 -1.32 -11.31 7.35
C GLY A 28 -0.95 -10.68 8.70
N ALA A 29 -1.24 -11.36 9.81
CA ALA A 29 -0.85 -10.94 11.16
C ALA A 29 0.68 -10.88 11.31
N LEU A 30 1.40 -11.90 10.79
CA LEU A 30 2.86 -11.91 10.78
C LEU A 30 3.42 -10.72 9.99
N ARG A 31 2.93 -10.49 8.77
CA ARG A 31 3.39 -9.37 7.95
C ARG A 31 3.07 -8.01 8.55
N TYR A 32 1.90 -7.86 9.17
CA TYR A 32 1.54 -6.66 9.91
C TYR A 32 2.48 -6.41 11.10
N GLY A 33 2.86 -7.46 11.82
CA GLY A 33 3.84 -7.40 12.90
C GLY A 33 5.22 -6.93 12.43
N GLU A 34 5.70 -7.43 11.30
CA GLU A 34 6.95 -6.97 10.67
C GLU A 34 6.91 -5.48 10.31
N LEU A 35 5.85 -5.04 9.64
CA LEU A 35 5.66 -3.64 9.24
C LEU A 35 5.58 -2.72 10.47
N SER A 36 4.83 -3.12 11.49
CA SER A 36 4.71 -2.35 12.74
C SER A 36 6.04 -2.24 13.50
N LYS A 37 6.83 -3.32 13.55
CA LYS A 37 8.18 -3.30 14.15
C LYS A 37 9.11 -2.33 13.42
N ARG A 38 9.10 -2.33 12.09
CA ARG A 38 9.91 -1.41 11.28
C ARG A 38 9.47 0.05 11.43
N LEU A 39 8.18 0.28 11.61
CA LEU A 39 7.61 1.60 11.87
C LEU A 39 7.90 2.12 13.29
N GLY A 40 8.22 1.23 14.24
CA GLY A 40 8.41 1.57 15.65
C GLY A 40 7.10 1.76 16.44
N ARG A 41 5.94 1.53 15.80
CA ARG A 41 4.60 1.61 16.39
C ARG A 41 3.64 0.68 15.64
N PRO A 42 2.46 0.35 16.19
CA PRO A 42 1.42 -0.35 15.44
C PRO A 42 1.10 0.39 14.13
N ALA A 43 1.15 -0.33 13.01
CA ALA A 43 0.76 0.24 11.72
C ALA A 43 -0.75 0.58 11.73
N PRO A 44 -1.17 1.72 11.15
CA PRO A 44 -2.59 2.06 11.08
C PRO A 44 -3.36 1.03 10.25
N VAL A 45 -4.62 0.79 10.60
CA VAL A 45 -5.51 -0.11 9.85
C VAL A 45 -6.80 0.65 9.51
N PRO A 46 -7.14 0.83 8.22
CA PRO A 46 -6.39 0.40 7.03
C PRO A 46 -5.21 1.33 6.69
N SER A 47 -4.18 0.81 6.04
CA SER A 47 -3.03 1.59 5.52
C SER A 47 -2.49 1.03 4.19
N ILE A 48 -1.77 1.87 3.45
CA ILE A 48 -1.04 1.48 2.23
C ILE A 48 0.46 1.66 2.47
N PHE A 49 1.21 0.62 2.15
CA PHE A 49 2.66 0.65 2.06
C PHE A 49 3.10 0.50 0.61
N ILE A 50 4.08 1.29 0.19
CA ILE A 50 4.76 1.17 -1.11
C ILE A 50 6.25 0.97 -0.80
N ASP A 51 6.86 -0.06 -1.38
CA ASP A 51 8.25 -0.46 -1.10
C ASP A 51 8.55 -0.52 0.41
N GLU A 52 7.63 -1.13 1.16
CA GLU A 52 7.69 -1.30 2.62
C GLU A 52 7.67 0.00 3.44
N LYS A 53 7.43 1.16 2.81
CA LYS A 53 7.26 2.46 3.47
C LYS A 53 5.78 2.82 3.62
N LEU A 54 5.38 3.31 4.78
CA LEU A 54 4.01 3.76 5.04
C LEU A 54 3.73 5.06 4.28
N ILE A 55 2.79 5.02 3.33
CA ILE A 55 2.46 6.18 2.48
C ILE A 55 1.11 6.77 2.86
N PHE A 56 0.13 5.91 3.15
CA PHE A 56 -1.21 6.35 3.52
C PHE A 56 -1.65 5.71 4.84
N GLU A 57 -1.91 6.54 5.85
CA GLU A 57 -2.51 6.14 7.14
C GLU A 57 -4.04 6.22 7.13
N ILE A 58 -4.61 6.88 6.13
CA ILE A 58 -6.05 7.09 5.92
C ILE A 58 -6.37 6.67 4.48
N THR A 59 -7.62 6.26 4.20
CA THR A 59 -8.01 5.90 2.81
C THR A 59 -7.87 7.13 1.90
N PRO A 60 -6.97 7.10 0.89
CA PRO A 60 -6.83 8.21 -0.04
C PRO A 60 -8.00 8.29 -1.01
N GLY A 61 -8.12 9.42 -1.69
CA GLY A 61 -8.93 9.54 -2.90
C GLY A 61 -8.37 8.68 -4.04
N ARG A 62 -9.21 8.40 -5.07
CA ARG A 62 -8.77 7.66 -6.27
C ARG A 62 -7.63 8.40 -7.00
N GLU A 63 -7.83 9.69 -7.26
CA GLU A 63 -6.87 10.54 -7.98
C GLU A 63 -5.57 10.71 -7.19
N GLU A 64 -5.66 10.96 -5.88
CA GLU A 64 -4.50 11.04 -4.98
C GLU A 64 -3.65 9.77 -5.02
N LEU A 65 -4.29 8.59 -5.02
CA LEU A 65 -3.57 7.32 -5.13
C LEU A 65 -2.88 7.18 -6.50
N ILE A 66 -3.55 7.56 -7.59
CA ILE A 66 -3.00 7.54 -8.96
C ILE A 66 -1.78 8.47 -9.06
N GLU A 67 -1.89 9.71 -8.59
CA GLU A 67 -0.78 10.67 -8.58
C GLU A 67 0.40 10.18 -7.75
N CYS A 68 0.12 9.54 -6.61
CA CYS A 68 1.16 8.91 -5.81
C CYS A 68 1.88 7.79 -6.59
N LEU A 69 1.14 6.84 -7.16
CA LEU A 69 1.72 5.72 -7.90
C LEU A 69 2.53 6.19 -9.12
N ASN A 70 2.02 7.16 -9.88
CA ASN A 70 2.74 7.77 -10.99
C ASN A 70 4.07 8.40 -10.56
N ARG A 71 4.12 9.06 -9.40
CA ARG A 71 5.38 9.59 -8.85
C ARG A 71 6.38 8.48 -8.52
N TYR A 72 5.93 7.38 -7.92
CA TYR A 72 6.81 6.25 -7.59
C TYR A 72 7.35 5.55 -8.85
N LEU A 73 6.48 5.29 -9.83
CA LEU A 73 6.89 4.64 -11.09
C LEU A 73 7.77 5.57 -11.96
N GLY A 74 7.49 6.88 -11.95
CA GLY A 74 8.30 7.87 -12.68
C GLY A 74 9.69 8.10 -12.08
N GLN A 75 9.88 7.86 -10.77
CA GLN A 75 11.18 7.99 -10.10
C GLN A 75 12.16 6.84 -10.40
N GLY A 76 11.70 5.77 -11.05
CA GLY A 76 12.56 4.65 -11.51
C GLY A 76 13.20 4.84 -12.89
N ARG A 77 13.08 6.02 -13.51
CA ARG A 77 13.65 6.37 -14.84
C ARG A 77 14.85 7.33 -14.77
N GLY A 78 15.57 7.38 -13.65
CA GLY A 78 16.79 8.18 -13.45
C GLY A 78 18.06 7.37 -13.53
#